data_AF-A0A7W3MYH0-F1
#
_entry.id   AF-A0A7W3MYH0-F1
#
_cell.length_a   1.000
_cell.length_b   1.000
_cell.length_c   1.000
_cell.angle_alpha   90.00
_cell.angle_beta   90.00
_cell.angle_gamma   90.00
#
_symmetry.space_group_name_H-M   'P 1'
#
loop_
_entity.id
_entity.type
_entity.pdbx_description
1 polymer ?
#
loop_
_entity_poly.entity_id
_entity_poly.type
_entity_poly.pdbx_seq_one_letter_code
_entity_poly.pdbx_strand_id
1 'polypeptide(L)'
;MGSTESAAGPSVPSQEVTCVPGLLAEVEGEVVQAGDALAAFGDLRAQATQVLLGNQPESNGEAVRLGQVTLELFVEPGVVGCGRAHAVIHIQVTAFAELVVEHRWPAQRVAFEYDALDLAVLDGDEPLLVAEVKRDRTELERMLAQFEVATSEHVVAPANTVQRKVAALARLRPAVFWAVAPGVRRAFSVEADRGGVPRLHPRGGLPQGSRTELDCPICGSEEDVRGNPMPDGRIGLVCAACDHHWSRTPRRPCRRCGSADVEAGGYRGWAYEDSEDATDDTMAPWHYVDWDVYRCRNCHHTWKVGRRAE
;
A
#
# COMPACT_ATOMS: atom_id res chain seq x y z
N MET A 1 -3.98 59.00 -47.12
CA MET A 1 -4.63 57.71 -47.42
C MET A 1 -3.55 56.66 -47.49
N GLY A 2 -3.60 55.65 -46.63
CA GLY A 2 -2.56 54.62 -46.54
C GLY A 2 -2.59 53.93 -45.17
N SER A 3 -3.67 53.20 -44.92
CA SER A 3 -3.85 52.34 -43.74
C SER A 3 -3.06 51.05 -43.94
N THR A 4 -2.37 50.57 -42.90
CA THR A 4 -1.89 49.19 -42.80
C THR A 4 -2.32 48.61 -41.46
N GLU A 5 -3.39 47.81 -41.50
CA GLU A 5 -3.84 46.95 -40.40
C GLU A 5 -2.97 45.70 -40.33
N SER A 6 -2.41 45.42 -39.16
CA SER A 6 -1.66 44.20 -38.85
C SER A 6 -2.58 43.23 -38.10
N ALA A 7 -2.94 42.13 -38.75
CA ALA A 7 -3.78 41.09 -38.15
C ALA A 7 -2.97 40.25 -37.16
N ALA A 8 -3.39 40.25 -35.89
CA ALA A 8 -2.90 39.33 -34.87
C ALA A 8 -3.58 37.95 -35.07
N GLY A 9 -2.78 36.90 -35.26
CA GLY A 9 -3.26 35.53 -35.37
C GLY A 9 -3.76 34.97 -34.02
N PRO A 10 -4.72 34.04 -34.03
CA PRO A 10 -5.29 33.47 -32.80
C PRO A 10 -4.27 32.60 -32.07
N SER A 11 -4.05 32.91 -30.78
CA SER A 11 -3.29 32.07 -29.86
C SER A 11 -4.07 30.80 -29.55
N VAL A 12 -3.49 29.64 -29.86
CA VAL A 12 -4.04 28.32 -29.48
C VAL A 12 -3.83 28.13 -27.97
N PRO A 13 -4.87 27.80 -27.17
CA PRO A 13 -4.71 27.54 -25.75
C PRO A 13 -3.90 26.26 -25.54
N SER A 14 -2.82 26.36 -24.77
CA SER A 14 -2.05 25.22 -24.27
C SER A 14 -2.96 24.34 -23.40
N GLN A 15 -3.30 23.14 -23.86
CA GLN A 15 -3.96 22.14 -23.02
C GLN A 15 -2.93 21.54 -22.07
N GLU A 16 -3.13 21.70 -20.76
CA GLU A 16 -2.41 20.94 -19.75
C GLU A 16 -2.84 19.47 -19.85
N VAL A 17 -1.91 18.60 -20.25
CA VAL A 17 -2.11 17.15 -20.23
C VAL A 17 -1.86 16.65 -18.81
N THR A 18 -2.93 16.35 -18.08
CA THR A 18 -2.85 15.70 -16.77
C THR A 18 -2.62 14.21 -16.96
N CYS A 19 -1.42 13.70 -16.68
CA CYS A 19 -1.19 12.26 -16.58
C CYS A 19 -1.91 11.75 -15.31
N VAL A 20 -2.91 10.88 -15.46
CA VAL A 20 -3.47 10.11 -14.33
C VAL A 20 -3.03 8.65 -14.52
N PRO A 21 -1.95 8.20 -13.86
CA PRO A 21 -1.58 6.80 -13.91
C PRO A 21 -2.59 5.96 -13.10
N GLY A 22 -3.15 4.92 -13.71
CA GLY A 22 -3.92 3.88 -13.04
C GLY A 22 -3.14 2.57 -13.01
N LEU A 23 -3.18 1.84 -11.89
CA LEU A 23 -2.61 0.50 -11.77
C LEU A 23 -3.76 -0.51 -11.81
N LEU A 24 -3.87 -1.26 -12.91
CA LEU A 24 -4.81 -2.35 -13.06
C LEU A 24 -4.06 -3.67 -12.91
N ALA A 25 -4.68 -4.66 -12.28
CA ALA A 25 -4.16 -6.02 -12.20
C ALA A 25 -5.19 -6.96 -12.80
N GLU A 26 -4.74 -8.03 -13.45
CA GLU A 26 -5.64 -9.06 -13.98
C GLU A 26 -5.43 -10.36 -13.19
N VAL A 27 -6.50 -10.88 -12.60
CA VAL A 27 -6.47 -12.13 -11.83
C VAL A 27 -7.48 -13.08 -12.46
N GLU A 28 -7.02 -14.23 -12.97
CA GLU A 28 -7.86 -15.26 -13.60
C GLU A 28 -8.75 -14.78 -14.77
N GLY A 29 -8.39 -13.68 -15.45
CA GLY A 29 -9.15 -13.15 -16.59
C GLY A 29 -10.12 -12.01 -16.27
N GLU A 30 -10.11 -11.51 -15.03
CA GLU A 30 -10.85 -10.30 -14.62
C GLU A 30 -9.90 -9.15 -14.30
N VAL A 31 -10.16 -7.97 -14.89
CA VAL A 31 -9.43 -6.72 -14.64
C VAL A 31 -9.96 -6.10 -13.34
N VAL A 32 -9.09 -5.97 -12.35
CA VAL A 32 -9.38 -5.40 -11.03
C VAL A 32 -8.43 -4.25 -10.73
N GLN A 33 -8.87 -3.28 -9.91
CA GLN A 33 -7.96 -2.29 -9.35
C GLN A 33 -6.87 -3.01 -8.57
N ALA A 34 -5.61 -2.62 -8.72
CA ALA A 34 -4.47 -3.36 -8.14
C ALA A 34 -4.59 -3.56 -6.62
N GLY A 35 -5.28 -2.67 -5.90
CA GLY A 35 -5.58 -2.83 -4.48
C GLY A 35 -6.46 -4.04 -4.14
N ASP A 36 -7.39 -4.43 -5.03
CA ASP A 36 -8.37 -5.50 -4.80
C ASP A 36 -7.83 -6.89 -5.24
N ALA A 37 -6.91 -6.92 -6.21
CA ALA A 37 -6.28 -8.14 -6.73
C ALA A 37 -5.39 -8.87 -5.71
N LEU A 38 -4.84 -8.13 -4.76
CA LEU A 38 -3.76 -8.59 -3.87
C LEU A 38 -4.25 -9.26 -2.57
N ALA A 39 -5.57 -9.33 -2.34
CA ALA A 39 -6.17 -10.00 -1.16
C ALA A 39 -6.19 -11.54 -1.29
N ALA A 40 -5.93 -12.08 -2.47
CA ALA A 40 -5.66 -13.49 -2.67
C ALA A 40 -4.13 -13.71 -2.67
N PHE A 41 -3.70 -14.92 -2.34
CA PHE A 41 -2.35 -15.46 -2.53
C PHE A 41 -1.36 -15.42 -1.35
N GLY A 42 -0.75 -16.59 -1.19
CA GLY A 42 0.42 -16.85 -0.37
C GLY A 42 1.50 -17.57 -1.19
N ASP A 43 2.73 -17.39 -0.72
CA ASP A 43 3.96 -18.14 -1.00
C ASP A 43 4.50 -18.16 -2.45
N LEU A 44 5.32 -17.16 -2.81
CA LEU A 44 6.08 -17.12 -4.08
C LEU A 44 7.48 -16.51 -3.91
N ARG A 45 8.45 -17.34 -3.50
CA ARG A 45 9.83 -16.92 -3.17
C ARG A 45 10.83 -16.94 -4.34
N ALA A 46 10.51 -17.53 -5.49
CA ALA A 46 11.55 -17.96 -6.44
C ALA A 46 11.69 -17.15 -7.75
N GLN A 47 10.78 -16.24 -8.09
CA GLN A 47 10.76 -15.61 -9.42
C GLN A 47 10.98 -14.09 -9.42
N ALA A 48 10.74 -13.39 -8.31
CA ALA A 48 10.90 -11.93 -8.23
C ALA A 48 12.35 -11.46 -8.44
N THR A 49 13.34 -12.28 -8.06
CA THR A 49 14.75 -11.90 -8.07
C THR A 49 15.37 -11.81 -9.48
N GLN A 50 14.80 -12.46 -10.49
CA GLN A 50 15.43 -12.54 -11.82
C GLN A 50 15.03 -11.38 -12.76
N VAL A 51 13.88 -10.75 -12.54
CA VAL A 51 13.38 -9.61 -13.33
C VAL A 51 13.98 -8.28 -12.86
N LEU A 52 14.39 -8.17 -11.59
CA LEU A 52 14.76 -6.90 -10.97
C LEU A 52 16.21 -6.43 -11.22
N LEU A 53 17.07 -7.23 -11.87
CA LEU A 53 18.50 -6.92 -11.99
C LEU A 53 19.09 -7.03 -13.41
N GLY A 54 18.29 -7.28 -14.45
CA GLY A 54 18.82 -7.51 -15.79
C GLY A 54 17.97 -6.88 -16.90
N ASN A 55 18.52 -5.81 -17.48
CA ASN A 55 18.13 -5.13 -18.74
C ASN A 55 16.97 -4.12 -18.66
N GLN A 56 17.24 -2.92 -19.19
CA GLN A 56 16.21 -1.94 -19.52
C GLN A 56 15.40 -2.47 -20.72
N PRO A 57 14.06 -2.50 -20.67
CA PRO A 57 13.25 -2.95 -21.79
C PRO A 57 13.05 -1.84 -22.82
N GLU A 58 13.32 -2.16 -24.09
CA GLU A 58 12.88 -1.39 -25.25
C GLU A 58 11.42 -1.77 -25.59
N SER A 59 10.48 -0.90 -25.22
CA SER A 59 9.10 -0.79 -25.75
C SER A 59 8.04 -1.90 -25.49
N ASN A 60 6.84 -1.40 -25.14
CA ASN A 60 5.48 -1.99 -25.16
C ASN A 60 5.15 -3.16 -24.21
N GLY A 61 4.36 -2.82 -23.16
CA GLY A 61 3.45 -3.72 -22.45
C GLY A 61 4.05 -5.04 -22.00
N GLU A 62 4.96 -5.02 -21.03
CA GLU A 62 5.56 -6.24 -20.50
C GLU A 62 4.87 -6.67 -19.21
N ALA A 63 4.13 -7.77 -19.32
CA ALA A 63 3.54 -8.54 -18.25
C ALA A 63 4.64 -9.18 -17.38
N VAL A 64 4.79 -8.75 -16.11
CA VAL A 64 5.72 -9.42 -15.19
C VAL A 64 4.99 -10.58 -14.52
N ARG A 65 5.30 -11.81 -14.94
CA ARG A 65 4.79 -13.02 -14.27
C ARG A 65 5.57 -13.33 -13.00
N LEU A 66 4.89 -13.26 -11.87
CA LEU A 66 5.34 -13.71 -10.56
C LEU A 66 4.50 -14.93 -10.17
N GLY A 67 4.90 -16.13 -10.59
CA GLY A 67 4.14 -17.36 -10.36
C GLY A 67 2.84 -17.41 -11.17
N GLN A 68 1.70 -17.52 -10.48
CA GLN A 68 0.36 -17.51 -11.10
C GLN A 68 -0.18 -16.09 -11.33
N VAL A 69 0.52 -15.05 -10.89
CA VAL A 69 0.11 -13.66 -11.08
C VAL A 69 0.86 -13.05 -12.23
N THR A 70 0.14 -12.39 -13.12
CA THR A 70 0.71 -11.46 -14.09
C THR A 70 0.44 -10.05 -13.58
N LEU A 71 1.47 -9.35 -13.11
CA LEU A 71 1.36 -7.91 -12.89
C LEU A 71 1.52 -7.24 -14.24
N GLU A 72 0.40 -6.89 -14.85
CA GLU A 72 0.38 -6.13 -16.09
C GLU A 72 0.30 -4.65 -15.75
N LEU A 73 1.45 -3.98 -15.82
CA LEU A 73 1.49 -2.52 -15.80
C LEU A 73 0.95 -2.02 -17.15
N PHE A 74 -0.35 -1.71 -17.17
CA PHE A 74 -0.97 -1.07 -18.32
C PHE A 74 -0.52 0.37 -18.40
N VAL A 75 0.42 0.63 -19.31
CA VAL A 75 0.77 1.98 -19.74
C VAL A 75 0.04 2.22 -21.05
N GLU A 76 -0.91 3.15 -21.06
CA GLU A 76 -1.60 3.52 -22.30
C GLU A 76 -0.59 4.01 -23.36
N PRO A 77 -0.52 3.35 -24.53
CA PRO A 77 0.40 3.74 -25.58
C PRO A 77 -0.04 5.09 -26.17
N GLY A 78 0.75 6.14 -25.93
CA GLY A 78 0.50 7.48 -26.49
C GLY A 78 1.01 8.64 -25.64
N VAL A 79 1.30 8.42 -24.34
CA VAL A 79 1.76 9.48 -23.44
C VAL A 79 3.29 9.64 -23.51
N VAL A 80 3.78 10.23 -24.60
CA VAL A 80 5.20 10.60 -24.76
C VAL A 80 5.50 11.81 -23.87
N GLY A 81 5.76 11.55 -22.58
CA GLY A 81 6.06 12.59 -21.60
C GLY A 81 6.14 12.12 -20.15
N CYS A 82 5.63 10.93 -19.82
CA CYS A 82 5.47 10.49 -18.44
C CYS A 82 6.61 9.60 -17.87
N GLY A 83 7.76 9.54 -18.54
CA GLY A 83 8.87 8.66 -18.16
C GLY A 83 9.43 8.86 -16.74
N ARG A 84 9.31 10.07 -16.16
CA ARG A 84 9.75 10.32 -14.78
C ARG A 84 8.78 9.77 -13.72
N ALA A 85 7.47 9.84 -13.98
CA ALA A 85 6.47 9.33 -13.05
C ALA A 85 6.48 7.79 -13.02
N HIS A 86 6.66 7.16 -14.18
CA HIS A 86 6.65 5.70 -14.30
C HIS A 86 7.80 5.04 -13.52
N ALA A 87 8.97 5.68 -13.49
CA ALA A 87 10.13 5.15 -12.77
C ALA A 87 9.87 5.02 -11.26
N VAL A 88 9.16 5.97 -10.65
CA VAL A 88 8.85 5.92 -9.20
C VAL A 88 7.84 4.82 -8.91
N ILE A 89 6.78 4.70 -9.71
CA ILE A 89 5.75 3.65 -9.57
C ILE A 89 6.39 2.26 -9.62
N HIS A 90 7.30 2.02 -10.58
CA HIS A 90 7.98 0.71 -10.68
C HIS A 90 8.78 0.37 -9.42
N ILE A 91 9.44 1.36 -8.80
CA ILE A 91 10.23 1.12 -7.58
C ILE A 91 9.29 0.92 -6.37
N GLN A 92 8.17 1.63 -6.29
CA GLN A 92 7.14 1.42 -5.26
C GLN A 92 6.55 0.01 -5.34
N VAL A 93 6.17 -0.45 -6.54
CA VAL A 93 5.67 -1.82 -6.76
C VAL A 93 6.74 -2.86 -6.43
N THR A 94 8.01 -2.59 -6.77
CA THR A 94 9.13 -3.47 -6.40
C THR A 94 9.30 -3.55 -4.89
N ALA A 95 9.25 -2.42 -4.18
CA ALA A 95 9.38 -2.37 -2.73
C ALA A 95 8.22 -3.11 -2.04
N PHE A 96 7.00 -2.96 -2.55
CA PHE A 96 5.84 -3.75 -2.12
C PHE A 96 6.09 -5.26 -2.31
N ALA A 97 6.54 -5.69 -3.49
CA ALA A 97 6.81 -7.10 -3.76
C ALA A 97 7.91 -7.66 -2.85
N GLU A 98 8.96 -6.88 -2.57
CA GLU A 98 10.03 -7.24 -1.63
C GLU A 98 9.49 -7.43 -0.20
N LEU A 99 8.60 -6.54 0.27
CA LEU A 99 7.94 -6.70 1.57
C LEU A 99 7.13 -8.00 1.66
N VAL A 100 6.38 -8.33 0.62
CA VAL A 100 5.51 -9.50 0.61
C VAL A 100 6.30 -10.80 0.45
N VAL A 101 7.22 -10.84 -0.52
CA VAL A 101 7.92 -12.06 -0.92
C VAL A 101 9.12 -12.36 -0.03
N GLU A 102 9.98 -11.36 0.18
CA GLU A 102 11.25 -11.56 0.89
C GLU A 102 11.08 -11.38 2.40
N HIS A 103 10.27 -10.39 2.79
CA HIS A 103 10.00 -10.09 4.19
C HIS A 103 8.71 -10.70 4.73
N ARG A 104 7.94 -11.43 3.91
CA ARG A 104 6.76 -12.21 4.34
C ARG A 104 5.67 -11.38 4.99
N TRP A 105 5.52 -10.11 4.61
CA TRP A 105 4.37 -9.33 5.02
C TRP A 105 3.13 -9.76 4.23
N PRO A 106 1.99 -10.04 4.88
CA PRO A 106 0.74 -10.27 4.16
C PRO A 106 0.41 -9.06 3.28
N ALA A 107 0.11 -9.29 2.00
CA ALA A 107 -0.15 -8.21 1.04
C ALA A 107 -1.26 -7.26 1.51
N GLN A 108 -2.32 -7.79 2.12
CA GLN A 108 -3.43 -7.00 2.67
C GLN A 108 -3.04 -6.09 3.85
N ARG A 109 -1.85 -6.24 4.42
CA ARG A 109 -1.31 -5.36 5.46
C ARG A 109 -0.41 -4.26 4.90
N VAL A 110 -0.11 -4.28 3.60
CA VAL A 110 0.73 -3.25 2.97
C VAL A 110 -0.15 -2.26 2.23
N ALA A 111 -0.17 -1.02 2.70
CA ALA A 111 -0.90 0.09 2.10
C ALA A 111 0.03 0.97 1.25
N PHE A 112 -0.49 1.50 0.14
CA PHE A 112 0.18 2.51 -0.69
C PHE A 112 -0.26 3.92 -0.28
N GLU A 113 0.62 4.90 -0.49
CA GLU A 113 0.35 6.32 -0.29
C GLU A 113 -0.25 6.60 1.11
N TYR A 114 0.36 6.00 2.13
CA TYR A 114 -0.09 6.11 3.50
C TYR A 114 0.42 7.41 4.12
N ASP A 115 -0.49 8.37 4.30
CA ASP A 115 -0.21 9.72 4.80
C ASP A 115 0.65 10.53 3.81
N ALA A 116 1.95 10.72 4.10
CA ALA A 116 2.89 11.41 3.23
C ALA A 116 3.97 10.47 2.68
N LEU A 117 3.83 9.16 2.92
CA LEU A 117 4.83 8.13 2.65
C LEU A 117 4.29 7.15 1.61
N ASP A 118 5.20 6.57 0.83
CA ASP A 118 4.83 5.79 -0.35
C ASP A 118 4.21 4.43 0.01
N LEU A 119 4.67 3.82 1.11
CA LEU A 119 4.16 2.54 1.60
C LEU A 119 4.06 2.52 3.12
N ALA A 120 3.14 1.72 3.65
CA ALA A 120 3.08 1.36 5.06
C ALA A 120 2.74 -0.12 5.23
N VAL A 121 3.30 -0.75 6.26
CA VAL A 121 2.89 -2.05 6.75
C VAL A 121 2.15 -1.84 8.07
N LEU A 122 0.91 -2.30 8.13
CA LEU A 122 0.01 -2.07 9.25
C LEU A 122 -0.01 -3.28 10.21
N ASP A 123 -0.06 -2.98 11.50
CA ASP A 123 -0.45 -3.93 12.54
C ASP A 123 -1.75 -3.44 13.22
N GLY A 124 -2.87 -4.00 12.76
CA GLY A 124 -4.17 -3.37 12.99
C GLY A 124 -4.28 -2.07 12.18
N ASP A 125 -4.62 -0.98 12.86
CA ASP A 125 -4.75 0.36 12.24
C ASP A 125 -3.47 1.21 12.39
N GLU A 126 -2.47 0.70 13.11
CA GLU A 126 -1.22 1.42 13.38
C GLU A 126 -0.11 0.96 12.43
N PRO A 127 0.64 1.89 11.80
CA PRO A 127 1.73 1.51 10.92
C PRO A 127 2.95 1.07 11.73
N LEU A 128 3.36 -0.18 11.57
CA LEU A 128 4.57 -0.72 12.20
C LEU A 128 5.83 -0.32 11.42
N LEU A 129 5.74 -0.36 10.09
CA LEU A 129 6.79 0.02 9.16
C LEU A 129 6.21 0.98 8.15
N VAL A 130 6.97 1.99 7.77
CA VAL A 130 6.65 2.84 6.64
C VAL A 130 7.85 2.93 5.71
N ALA A 131 7.60 3.08 4.42
CA ALA A 131 8.65 3.15 3.43
C ALA A 131 8.51 4.37 2.53
N GLU A 132 9.65 4.80 2.03
CA GLU A 132 9.79 5.93 1.14
C GLU A 132 10.72 5.56 0.00
N VAL A 133 10.26 5.81 -1.21
CA VAL A 133 10.84 5.40 -2.47
C VAL A 133 11.29 6.62 -3.24
N LYS A 134 12.52 6.57 -3.75
CA LYS A 134 13.09 7.61 -4.61
C LYS A 134 13.57 7.03 -5.92
N ARG A 135 13.45 7.86 -6.97
CA ARG A 135 13.84 7.52 -8.34
C ARG A 135 15.34 7.18 -8.45
N ASP A 136 16.16 7.81 -7.61
CA ASP A 136 17.61 7.67 -7.64
C ASP A 136 18.18 7.84 -6.23
N ARG A 137 19.43 7.36 -6.08
CA ARG A 137 20.16 7.43 -4.82
C ARG A 137 20.37 8.86 -4.34
N THR A 138 20.62 9.82 -5.23
CA THR A 138 20.92 11.20 -4.86
C THR A 138 19.71 11.86 -4.18
N GLU A 139 18.51 11.65 -4.72
CA GLU A 139 17.28 12.13 -4.12
C GLU A 139 17.01 11.51 -2.74
N LEU A 140 17.32 10.21 -2.58
CA LEU A 140 17.21 9.51 -1.30
C LEU A 140 18.16 10.11 -0.25
N GLU A 141 19.44 10.25 -0.58
CA GLU A 141 20.44 10.79 0.35
C GLU A 141 20.12 12.24 0.75
N ARG A 142 19.66 13.06 -0.21
CA ARG A 142 19.22 14.44 0.07
C ARG A 142 18.05 14.48 1.05
N MET A 143 17.09 13.57 0.90
CA MET A 143 15.95 13.47 1.82
C MET A 143 16.39 13.01 3.21
N LEU A 144 17.26 11.99 3.30
CA LEU A 144 17.79 11.49 4.57
C LEU A 144 18.59 12.56 5.31
N ALA A 145 19.43 13.33 4.60
CA ALA A 145 20.17 14.45 5.20
C ALA A 145 19.24 15.53 5.77
N GLN A 146 18.09 15.77 5.13
CA GLN A 146 17.08 16.71 5.63
C GLN A 146 16.33 16.18 6.86
N PHE A 147 16.15 14.86 6.99
CA PHE A 147 15.60 14.26 8.22
C PHE A 147 16.56 14.43 9.39
N GLU A 148 17.88 14.29 9.17
CA GLU A 148 18.90 14.43 10.21
C GLU A 148 18.88 15.82 10.86
N VAL A 149 18.73 16.87 10.05
CA VAL A 149 18.69 18.26 10.51
C VAL A 149 17.26 18.75 10.85
N ALA A 150 16.29 17.84 10.93
CA ALA A 150 14.92 18.22 11.25
C ALA A 150 14.79 18.80 12.67
N THR A 151 13.90 19.78 12.82
CA THR A 151 13.59 20.48 14.07
C THR A 151 12.13 20.26 14.45
N SER A 152 11.76 20.60 15.68
CA SER A 152 10.36 20.54 16.14
C SER A 152 9.45 21.47 15.34
N GLU A 153 9.96 22.59 14.84
CA GLU A 153 9.21 23.50 13.96
C GLU A 153 8.81 22.81 12.65
N HIS A 154 9.71 22.00 12.06
CA HIS A 154 9.39 21.24 10.86
C HIS A 154 8.28 20.20 11.07
N VAL A 155 8.14 19.68 12.30
CA VAL A 155 7.08 18.74 12.67
C VAL A 155 5.74 19.47 12.81
N VAL A 156 5.74 20.64 13.48
CA VAL A 156 4.52 21.40 13.77
C VAL A 156 3.99 22.16 12.55
N ALA A 157 4.88 22.71 11.73
CA ALA A 157 4.55 23.54 10.58
C ALA A 157 5.37 23.14 9.34
N PRO A 158 5.06 21.99 8.71
CA PRO A 158 5.81 21.51 7.55
C PRO A 158 5.56 22.40 6.32
N ALA A 159 6.61 23.03 5.81
CA ALA A 159 6.56 23.94 4.66
C ALA A 159 6.91 23.28 3.32
N ASN A 160 7.50 22.07 3.31
CA ASN A 160 7.85 21.35 2.10
C ASN A 160 7.58 19.83 2.20
N THR A 161 7.70 19.12 1.07
CA THR A 161 7.41 17.67 0.99
C THR A 161 8.21 16.83 1.97
N VAL A 162 9.49 17.15 2.20
CA VAL A 162 10.33 16.38 3.13
C VAL A 162 9.91 16.64 4.57
N GLN A 163 9.62 17.89 4.93
CA GLN A 163 9.10 18.25 6.25
C GLN A 163 7.73 17.60 6.52
N ARG A 164 6.86 17.46 5.50
CA ARG A 164 5.61 16.69 5.64
C ARG A 164 5.85 15.22 5.99
N LYS A 165 6.91 14.61 5.44
CA LYS A 165 7.30 13.23 5.76
C LYS A 165 7.87 13.11 7.17
N VAL A 166 8.66 14.09 7.61
CA VAL A 166 9.11 14.18 9.01
C VAL A 166 7.91 14.30 9.96
N ALA A 167 6.95 15.18 9.65
CA ALA A 167 5.73 15.34 10.44
C ALA A 167 4.87 14.05 10.45
N ALA A 168 4.79 13.34 9.33
CA ALA A 168 4.12 12.04 9.24
C ALA A 168 4.82 11.00 10.14
N LEU A 169 6.14 10.88 10.12
CA LEU A 169 6.88 9.98 11.02
C LEU A 169 6.64 10.31 12.50
N ALA A 170 6.60 11.60 12.86
CA ALA A 170 6.31 12.02 14.23
C ALA A 170 4.89 11.66 14.69
N ARG A 171 3.91 11.78 13.80
CA ARG A 171 2.50 11.46 14.06
C ARG A 171 2.26 9.95 14.11
N LEU A 172 2.72 9.23 13.09
CA LEU A 172 2.48 7.80 12.91
C LEU A 172 3.30 6.94 13.88
N ARG A 173 4.47 7.43 14.32
CA ARG A 173 5.39 6.74 15.23
C ARG A 173 5.68 5.28 14.84
N PRO A 174 5.99 5.00 13.56
CA PRO A 174 6.28 3.65 13.14
C PRO A 174 7.54 3.15 13.84
N ALA A 175 7.65 1.85 14.09
CA ALA A 175 8.88 1.27 14.65
C ALA A 175 10.05 1.33 13.64
N VAL A 176 9.74 1.25 12.34
CA VAL A 176 10.73 1.16 11.27
C VAL A 176 10.41 2.13 10.12
N PHE A 177 11.44 2.83 9.65
CA PHE A 177 11.43 3.58 8.40
C PHE A 177 12.33 2.87 7.37
N TRP A 178 11.82 2.65 6.17
CA TRP A 178 12.54 1.98 5.08
C TRP A 178 12.74 2.90 3.89
N ALA A 179 13.99 3.25 3.62
CA ALA A 179 14.38 4.14 2.53
C ALA A 179 14.84 3.32 1.32
N VAL A 180 14.17 3.48 0.18
CA VAL A 180 14.36 2.67 -1.02
C VAL A 180 14.70 3.55 -2.23
N ALA A 181 15.72 3.14 -2.98
CA ALA A 181 16.03 3.65 -4.31
C ALA A 181 16.72 2.54 -5.13
N PRO A 182 16.91 2.70 -6.45
CA PRO A 182 17.63 1.71 -7.25
C PRO A 182 19.01 1.41 -6.66
N GLY A 183 19.25 0.15 -6.34
CA GLY A 183 20.51 -0.32 -5.74
C GLY A 183 20.69 0.00 -4.24
N VAL A 184 19.72 0.65 -3.58
CA VAL A 184 19.88 1.12 -2.19
C VAL A 184 18.64 0.80 -1.34
N ARG A 185 18.82 -0.05 -0.33
CA ARG A 185 17.79 -0.43 0.64
C ARG A 185 18.37 -0.14 2.03
N ARG A 186 17.76 0.79 2.78
CA ARG A 186 18.23 1.13 4.14
C ARG A 186 17.07 1.14 5.12
N ALA A 187 17.21 0.36 6.18
CA ALA A 187 16.26 0.30 7.28
C ALA A 187 16.73 1.14 8.46
N PHE A 188 15.81 1.81 9.13
CA PHE A 188 16.07 2.64 10.30
C PHE A 188 15.05 2.36 11.39
N SER A 189 15.49 2.30 12.65
CA SER A 189 14.58 2.41 13.80
C SER A 189 14.21 3.87 13.92
N VAL A 190 12.95 4.13 14.24
CA VAL A 190 12.46 5.50 14.46
C VAL A 190 12.23 5.71 15.95
N GLU A 191 12.92 6.70 16.51
CA GLU A 191 12.73 7.10 17.91
C GLU A 191 12.46 8.61 17.95
N ALA A 192 11.46 9.04 18.70
CA ALA A 192 11.20 10.47 18.88
C ALA A 192 12.13 11.03 19.97
N ASP A 193 12.82 12.14 19.68
CA ASP A 193 13.57 12.86 20.71
C ASP A 193 12.63 13.64 21.66
N ARG A 194 13.20 14.38 22.62
CA ARG A 194 12.42 15.17 23.61
C ARG A 194 11.52 16.23 22.96
N GLY A 195 11.84 16.68 21.75
CA GLY A 195 11.05 17.64 20.99
C GLY A 195 10.01 16.98 20.08
N GLY A 196 9.84 15.65 20.14
CA GLY A 196 8.96 14.90 19.26
C GLY A 196 9.50 14.76 17.83
N VAL A 197 10.77 15.10 17.58
CA VAL A 197 11.37 14.96 16.25
C VAL A 197 11.82 13.52 16.05
N PRO A 198 11.42 12.85 14.96
CA PRO A 198 11.85 11.48 14.68
C PRO A 198 13.33 11.45 14.35
N ARG A 199 14.06 10.57 15.02
CA ARG A 199 15.47 10.25 14.81
C ARG A 199 15.58 8.86 14.19
N LEU A 200 16.37 8.78 13.12
CA LEU A 200 16.59 7.56 12.37
C LEU A 200 17.89 6.90 12.83
N HIS A 201 17.79 5.70 13.40
CA HIS A 201 18.94 4.91 13.79
C HIS A 201 19.13 3.75 12.81
N PRO A 202 20.27 3.62 12.13
CA PRO A 202 20.49 2.55 11.16
C PRO A 202 20.21 1.16 11.74
N ARG A 203 19.50 0.32 10.99
CA ARG A 203 19.24 -1.09 11.32
C ARG A 203 19.93 -2.01 10.32
N GLY A 204 20.23 -3.23 10.77
CA GLY A 204 20.80 -4.28 9.92
C GLY A 204 19.84 -4.84 8.86
N GLY A 205 18.53 -4.60 9.00
CA GLY A 205 17.52 -5.07 8.05
C GLY A 205 16.09 -4.76 8.50
N LEU A 206 15.14 -5.14 7.66
CA LEU A 206 13.72 -5.05 7.97
C LEU A 206 13.27 -6.17 8.92
N PRO A 207 12.25 -5.91 9.76
CA PRO A 207 11.56 -6.98 10.47
C PRO A 207 10.93 -7.96 9.47
N GLN A 208 10.89 -9.23 9.85
CA GLN A 208 10.15 -10.24 9.11
C GLN A 208 8.68 -10.14 9.50
N GLY A 209 7.81 -10.09 8.51
CA GLY A 209 6.38 -10.25 8.69
C GLY A 209 6.02 -11.65 9.19
N SER A 210 4.83 -11.73 9.76
CA SER A 210 4.25 -13.00 10.16
C SER A 210 3.89 -13.82 8.91
N ARG A 211 4.33 -15.07 8.81
CA ARG A 211 4.00 -15.96 7.67
C ARG A 211 2.50 -16.22 7.62
N THR A 212 1.85 -16.19 8.79
CA THR A 212 0.41 -16.27 8.93
C THR A 212 -0.12 -15.08 9.75
N GLU A 213 -1.44 -14.89 9.80
CA GLU A 213 -2.06 -13.93 10.74
C GLU A 213 -1.92 -14.33 12.22
N LEU A 214 -1.37 -15.51 12.50
CA LEU A 214 -1.15 -16.03 13.84
C LEU A 214 0.29 -15.84 14.32
N ASP A 215 1.27 -15.75 13.43
CA ASP A 215 2.66 -15.62 13.87
C ASP A 215 2.91 -14.23 14.45
N CYS A 216 3.89 -14.14 15.35
CA CYS A 216 4.31 -12.86 15.91
C CYS A 216 4.90 -11.96 14.82
N PRO A 217 4.40 -10.72 14.63
CA PRO A 217 4.90 -9.80 13.60
C PRO A 217 6.30 -9.22 13.91
N ILE A 218 6.84 -9.46 15.11
CA ILE A 218 8.16 -8.96 15.53
C ILE A 218 9.23 -10.03 15.41
N CYS A 219 8.99 -11.23 15.95
CA CYS A 219 9.98 -12.31 15.98
C CYS A 219 9.68 -13.48 15.03
N GLY A 220 8.48 -13.52 14.43
CA GLY A 220 8.06 -14.60 13.54
C GLY A 220 7.75 -15.93 14.23
N SER A 221 7.73 -15.99 15.57
CA SER A 221 7.34 -17.23 16.30
C SER A 221 5.85 -17.51 16.10
N GLU A 222 5.53 -18.75 15.76
CA GLU A 222 4.17 -19.29 15.65
C GLU A 222 3.78 -20.06 16.93
N GLU A 223 4.69 -20.87 17.47
CA GLU A 223 4.44 -21.77 18.60
C GLU A 223 4.25 -21.03 19.94
N ASP A 224 4.79 -19.81 20.05
CA ASP A 224 4.75 -19.02 21.29
C ASP A 224 3.59 -18.04 21.36
N VAL A 225 2.68 -18.03 20.37
CA VAL A 225 1.58 -17.08 20.33
C VAL A 225 0.37 -17.59 21.10
N ARG A 226 -0.08 -16.80 22.07
CA ARG A 226 -1.28 -17.08 22.87
C ARG A 226 -2.36 -16.05 22.57
N GLY A 227 -3.59 -16.53 22.36
CA GLY A 227 -4.75 -15.69 22.13
C GLY A 227 -5.72 -15.66 23.29
N ASN A 228 -6.15 -14.46 23.68
CA ASN A 228 -7.22 -14.23 24.62
C ASN A 228 -8.37 -13.46 23.92
N PRO A 229 -9.63 -13.88 24.09
CA PRO A 229 -10.77 -13.15 23.54
C PRO A 229 -10.90 -11.77 24.22
N MET A 230 -11.22 -10.74 23.44
CA MET A 230 -11.48 -9.39 23.91
C MET A 230 -12.99 -9.09 23.94
N PRO A 231 -13.46 -8.13 24.78
CA PRO A 231 -14.89 -7.80 24.90
C PRO A 231 -15.55 -7.30 23.60
N ASP A 232 -14.77 -6.75 22.69
CA ASP A 232 -15.22 -6.22 21.38
C ASP A 232 -15.24 -7.30 20.28
N GLY A 233 -14.98 -8.56 20.64
CA GLY A 233 -14.94 -9.69 19.70
C GLY A 233 -13.61 -9.85 18.97
N ARG A 234 -12.60 -9.01 19.22
CA ARG A 234 -11.23 -9.24 18.75
C ARG A 234 -10.54 -10.34 19.57
N ILE A 235 -9.40 -10.82 19.06
CA ILE A 235 -8.48 -11.70 19.78
C ILE A 235 -7.23 -10.89 20.07
N GLY A 236 -6.95 -10.67 21.36
CA GLY A 236 -5.67 -10.14 21.81
C GLY A 236 -4.64 -11.27 21.76
N LEU A 237 -3.54 -11.04 21.08
CA LEU A 237 -2.44 -11.97 20.89
C LEU A 237 -1.22 -11.47 21.64
N VAL A 238 -0.55 -12.38 22.35
CA VAL A 238 0.76 -12.13 22.98
C VAL A 238 1.74 -13.20 22.53
N CYS A 239 2.93 -12.79 22.13
CA CYS A 239 4.03 -13.71 21.83
C CYS A 239 4.88 -13.92 23.08
N ALA A 240 4.89 -15.13 23.62
CA ALA A 240 5.67 -15.45 24.82
C ALA A 240 7.19 -15.37 24.59
N ALA A 241 7.67 -15.42 23.35
CA ALA A 241 9.10 -15.35 23.02
C ALA A 241 9.68 -13.93 23.11
N CYS A 242 8.92 -12.90 22.70
CA CYS A 242 9.39 -11.52 22.64
C CYS A 242 8.51 -10.51 23.38
N ASP A 243 7.47 -10.98 24.07
CA ASP A 243 6.48 -10.18 24.82
C ASP A 243 5.80 -9.08 23.97
N HIS A 244 5.69 -9.29 22.66
CA HIS A 244 4.94 -8.39 21.80
C HIS A 244 3.44 -8.69 21.89
N HIS A 245 2.63 -7.64 21.96
CA HIS A 245 1.17 -7.70 22.07
C HIS A 245 0.56 -7.05 20.85
N TRP A 246 -0.41 -7.72 20.22
CA TRP A 246 -1.18 -7.20 19.10
C TRP A 246 -2.61 -7.73 19.16
N SER A 247 -3.49 -7.24 18.28
CA SER A 247 -4.87 -7.74 18.21
C SER A 247 -5.23 -8.13 16.78
N ARG A 248 -6.17 -9.06 16.62
CA ARG A 248 -6.75 -9.40 15.32
C ARG A 248 -8.26 -9.57 15.42
N THR A 249 -8.95 -9.27 14.34
CA THR A 249 -10.36 -9.62 14.18
C THR A 249 -10.45 -11.08 13.75
N PRO A 250 -11.18 -11.96 14.48
CA PRO A 250 -11.39 -13.33 14.04
C PRO A 250 -11.99 -13.36 12.63
N ARG A 251 -11.46 -14.21 11.76
CA ARG A 251 -12.07 -14.46 10.46
C ARG A 251 -13.50 -14.99 10.67
N ARG A 252 -14.46 -14.40 9.97
CA ARG A 252 -15.86 -14.85 10.02
C ARG A 252 -15.92 -16.27 9.42
N PRO A 253 -16.37 -17.28 10.17
CA PRO A 253 -16.51 -18.63 9.62
C PRO A 253 -17.58 -18.65 8.53
N CYS A 254 -17.43 -19.56 7.58
CA CYS A 254 -18.41 -19.77 6.53
C CYS A 254 -19.79 -20.11 7.12
N ARG A 255 -20.80 -19.31 6.79
CA ARG A 255 -22.19 -19.50 7.27
C ARG A 255 -22.80 -20.84 6.87
N ARG A 256 -22.27 -21.49 5.83
CA ARG A 256 -22.76 -22.77 5.30
C ARG A 256 -22.08 -23.99 5.92
N CYS A 257 -20.75 -23.98 6.05
CA CYS A 257 -19.99 -25.16 6.47
C CYS A 257 -19.17 -24.97 7.75
N GLY A 258 -19.15 -23.77 8.33
CA GLY A 258 -18.37 -23.47 9.54
C GLY A 258 -16.86 -23.32 9.34
N SER A 259 -16.33 -23.56 8.13
CA SER A 259 -14.89 -23.41 7.85
C SER A 259 -14.39 -21.98 8.12
N ALA A 260 -13.23 -21.86 8.76
CA ALA A 260 -12.53 -20.59 8.94
C ALA A 260 -11.71 -20.17 7.70
N ASP A 261 -11.60 -21.04 6.70
CA ASP A 261 -10.90 -20.76 5.45
C ASP A 261 -11.81 -19.98 4.50
N VAL A 262 -11.81 -18.66 4.73
CA VAL A 262 -12.66 -17.68 4.08
C VAL A 262 -11.76 -16.58 3.54
N GLU A 263 -11.81 -16.37 2.23
CA GLU A 263 -11.28 -15.18 1.58
C GLU A 263 -12.23 -14.03 1.83
N ALA A 264 -11.68 -12.87 2.15
CA ALA A 264 -12.42 -11.62 2.24
C ALA A 264 -11.85 -10.65 1.20
N GLY A 265 -12.71 -10.13 0.34
CA GLY A 265 -12.47 -8.96 -0.49
C GLY A 265 -13.51 -7.90 -0.19
N GLY A 266 -13.45 -6.77 -0.89
CA GLY A 266 -14.50 -5.77 -0.79
C GLY A 266 -14.58 -4.89 -2.02
N TYR A 267 -15.73 -4.23 -2.18
CA TYR A 267 -15.93 -3.16 -3.14
C TYR A 267 -16.16 -1.89 -2.34
N ARG A 268 -15.25 -0.91 -2.47
CA ARG A 268 -15.44 0.43 -1.90
C ARG A 268 -16.18 1.31 -2.88
N GLY A 269 -17.16 2.07 -2.39
CA GLY A 269 -17.87 3.08 -3.16
C GLY A 269 -18.81 2.51 -4.23
N TRP A 270 -19.39 1.33 -4.02
CA TRP A 270 -20.41 0.83 -4.94
C TRP A 270 -21.65 1.70 -4.83
N ALA A 271 -22.04 2.32 -5.93
CA ALA A 271 -23.19 3.21 -6.02
C ALA A 271 -24.36 2.50 -6.70
N TYR A 272 -25.55 2.63 -6.15
CA TYR A 272 -26.77 2.30 -6.88
C TYR A 272 -26.92 3.27 -8.06
N GLU A 273 -27.27 2.74 -9.24
CA GLU A 273 -27.59 3.57 -10.41
C GLU A 273 -28.91 4.33 -10.23
N ASP A 274 -29.86 3.72 -9.50
CA ASP A 274 -31.15 4.29 -9.17
C ASP A 274 -31.24 4.64 -7.68
N SER A 275 -31.64 5.90 -7.41
CA SER A 275 -31.85 6.38 -6.06
C SER A 275 -33.01 5.70 -5.32
N GLU A 276 -34.04 5.24 -6.05
CA GLU A 276 -35.18 4.54 -5.45
C GLU A 276 -34.75 3.15 -4.95
N ASP A 277 -33.98 2.41 -5.73
CA ASP A 277 -33.44 1.09 -5.34
C ASP A 277 -32.55 1.16 -4.09
N ALA A 278 -31.79 2.24 -3.94
CA ALA A 278 -30.98 2.47 -2.74
C ALA A 278 -31.82 2.71 -1.49
N THR A 279 -33.03 3.28 -1.64
CA THR A 279 -33.90 3.63 -0.52
C THR A 279 -34.44 2.38 0.19
N ASP A 280 -34.56 1.28 -0.55
CA ASP A 280 -34.96 -0.03 -0.03
C ASP A 280 -33.82 -0.77 0.69
N ASP A 281 -32.55 -0.36 0.50
CA ASP A 281 -31.41 -0.90 1.24
C ASP A 281 -31.06 -0.01 2.45
N THR A 282 -31.41 -0.50 3.65
CA THR A 282 -31.08 0.16 4.93
C THR A 282 -29.58 0.41 5.16
N MET A 283 -28.70 -0.27 4.42
CA MET A 283 -27.25 -0.10 4.45
C MET A 283 -26.73 0.97 3.48
N ALA A 284 -27.56 1.44 2.54
CA ALA A 284 -27.19 2.41 1.50
C ALA A 284 -28.00 3.73 1.56
N PRO A 285 -28.10 4.41 2.72
CA PRO A 285 -28.97 5.58 2.91
C PRO A 285 -28.65 6.78 2.00
N TRP A 286 -27.50 6.77 1.32
CA TRP A 286 -27.03 7.81 0.41
C TRP A 286 -26.60 7.27 -0.95
N HIS A 287 -27.18 6.16 -1.41
CA HIS A 287 -26.84 5.49 -2.68
C HIS A 287 -25.48 4.78 -2.72
N TYR A 288 -24.64 4.93 -1.70
CA TYR A 288 -23.36 4.22 -1.60
C TYR A 288 -23.38 3.18 -0.49
N VAL A 289 -22.82 2.02 -0.77
CA VAL A 289 -22.59 0.96 0.20
C VAL A 289 -21.24 0.33 -0.07
N ASP A 290 -20.48 0.12 1.01
CA ASP A 290 -19.26 -0.65 0.95
C ASP A 290 -19.61 -2.11 1.22
N TRP A 291 -19.30 -2.98 0.26
CA TRP A 291 -19.56 -4.40 0.40
C TRP A 291 -18.29 -5.12 0.80
N ASP A 292 -18.33 -5.84 1.92
CA ASP A 292 -17.41 -6.95 2.10
C ASP A 292 -17.95 -8.17 1.37
N VAL A 293 -17.11 -8.80 0.54
CA VAL A 293 -17.44 -10.05 -0.12
C VAL A 293 -16.56 -11.14 0.46
N TYR A 294 -17.21 -12.17 0.97
CA TYR A 294 -16.55 -13.32 1.57
C TYR A 294 -16.78 -14.54 0.69
N ARG A 295 -15.71 -15.31 0.43
CA ARG A 295 -15.77 -16.57 -0.31
C ARG A 295 -15.13 -17.67 0.52
N CYS A 296 -15.89 -18.71 0.85
CA CYS A 296 -15.31 -19.88 1.52
C CYS A 296 -14.51 -20.71 0.52
N ARG A 297 -13.22 -20.97 0.79
CA ARG A 297 -12.40 -21.82 -0.07
C ARG A 297 -12.81 -23.29 -0.05
N ASN A 298 -13.40 -23.74 1.05
CA ASN A 298 -13.80 -25.15 1.22
C ASN A 298 -15.10 -25.52 0.47
N CYS A 299 -16.15 -24.70 0.58
CA CYS A 299 -17.45 -25.01 -0.04
C CYS A 299 -17.88 -24.01 -1.14
N HIS A 300 -17.01 -23.06 -1.47
CA HIS A 300 -17.23 -22.00 -2.47
C HIS A 300 -18.46 -21.13 -2.24
N HIS A 301 -19.08 -21.20 -1.06
CA HIS A 301 -20.18 -20.31 -0.70
C HIS A 301 -19.67 -18.88 -0.60
N THR A 302 -20.31 -17.99 -1.36
CA THR A 302 -20.04 -16.56 -1.36
C THR A 302 -21.18 -15.85 -0.64
N TRP A 303 -20.85 -14.89 0.22
CA TRP A 303 -21.83 -14.02 0.86
C TRP A 303 -21.27 -12.60 0.98
N LYS A 304 -22.17 -11.62 1.00
CA LYS A 304 -21.82 -10.21 1.16
C LYS A 304 -22.29 -9.69 2.50
N VAL A 305 -21.57 -8.73 3.05
CA VAL A 305 -21.97 -7.98 4.25
C VAL A 305 -21.82 -6.51 3.92
N GLY A 306 -22.93 -5.79 3.85
CA GLY A 306 -22.93 -4.35 3.63
C GLY A 306 -22.44 -3.63 4.86
N ARG A 307 -21.61 -2.61 4.66
CA ARG A 307 -21.27 -1.59 5.65
C ARG A 307 -21.72 -0.24 5.11
N ARG A 308 -22.13 0.65 6.00
CA ARG A 308 -22.30 2.05 5.62
C ARG A 308 -20.94 2.61 5.21
N ALA A 309 -20.89 3.27 4.05
CA ALA A 309 -19.75 4.09 3.69
C ALA A 309 -19.60 5.20 4.75
N GLU A 310 -18.39 5.33 5.29
CA GLU A 310 -18.04 6.38 6.27
C GLU A 310 -17.79 7.74 5.61
#